data_AF-A0A259DVX5-F1
#
_entry.id   AF-A0A259DVX5-F1
#
_cell.length_a   1.000
_cell.length_b   1.000
_cell.length_c   1.000
_cell.angle_alpha   90.00
_cell.angle_beta   90.00
_cell.angle_gamma   90.00
#
_symmetry.space_group_name_H-M   'P 1'
#
loop_
_entity.id
_entity.type
_entity.pdbx_description
1 polymer ?
#
loop_
_entity_poly.entity_id
_entity_poly.type
_entity_poly.pdbx_seq_one_letter_code
_entity_poly.pdbx_strand_id
1 'polypeptide(L)'
;MCCCPSHDDRTPSLSLRQGDRAILVKCFAGCDRRAILRELRRIPLRGCPEPFQYRPSRAGNWSKIWKETRPLTGTLGENYLASRQLQATESGLRFHPRCPVNPKPFTTYPAAIIAAVRSDNGLVAIHRTFLDPETNQIARIDKPKRALGQPGAGAVRLGGKVTGQLGLAEGIESALSASKLFGVPCWATLGNERFGSVSIPDSVTELHLFIDADHGGKLAEKRARAAHARVGRRILTRPPPISGQDWNDVLMVRLRQSCAAV
;
A
#
# COMPACT_ATOMS: atom_id res chain seq x y z
N MET A 1 23.16 -5.10 -10.12
CA MET A 1 23.68 -6.48 -10.09
C MET A 1 25.12 -6.43 -10.54
N CYS A 2 25.97 -7.33 -10.06
CA CYS A 2 27.41 -7.40 -10.37
C CYS A 2 27.83 -8.86 -10.57
N CYS A 3 29.05 -9.09 -11.05
CA CYS A 3 29.67 -10.41 -11.08
C CYS A 3 29.86 -10.95 -9.66
N CYS A 4 29.76 -12.26 -9.50
CA CYS A 4 29.83 -12.91 -8.20
C CYS A 4 31.29 -13.25 -7.88
N PRO A 5 31.88 -12.78 -6.77
CA PRO A 5 33.29 -13.03 -6.46
C PRO A 5 33.59 -14.49 -6.06
N SER A 6 32.57 -15.32 -5.87
CA SER A 6 32.71 -16.74 -5.51
C SER A 6 32.74 -17.70 -6.70
N HIS A 7 32.63 -17.22 -7.94
CA HIS A 7 32.88 -18.01 -9.14
C HIS A 7 33.34 -17.09 -10.27
N ASP A 8 33.74 -17.66 -11.41
CA ASP A 8 34.09 -16.87 -12.59
C ASP A 8 32.83 -16.66 -13.44
N ASP A 9 32.25 -15.45 -13.42
CA ASP A 9 31.17 -15.04 -14.31
C ASP A 9 31.51 -13.77 -15.11
N ARG A 10 31.20 -13.82 -16.41
CA ARG A 10 31.29 -12.67 -17.31
C ARG A 10 29.97 -11.89 -17.43
N THR A 11 28.89 -12.44 -16.90
CA THR A 11 27.55 -11.83 -16.86
C THR A 11 27.10 -11.65 -15.41
N PRO A 12 26.61 -10.45 -15.01
CA PRO A 12 26.26 -10.17 -13.62
C PRO A 12 25.25 -11.15 -12.99
N SER A 13 25.69 -12.01 -12.08
CA SER A 13 24.86 -13.01 -11.40
C SER A 13 24.56 -12.68 -9.92
N LEU A 14 25.17 -11.66 -9.34
CA LEU A 14 25.05 -11.29 -7.93
C LEU A 14 24.18 -10.05 -7.70
N SER A 15 23.18 -10.18 -6.82
CA SER A 15 22.44 -9.06 -6.23
C SER A 15 22.98 -8.74 -4.85
N LEU A 16 23.44 -7.51 -4.66
CA LEU A 16 23.82 -6.91 -3.38
C LEU A 16 22.81 -5.83 -3.00
N ARG A 17 22.31 -5.86 -1.76
CA ARG A 17 21.40 -4.84 -1.22
C ARG A 17 21.78 -4.50 0.22
N GLN A 18 21.59 -3.25 0.61
CA GLN A 18 21.62 -2.87 2.02
C GLN A 18 20.35 -3.36 2.71
N GLY A 19 20.50 -4.19 3.75
CA GLY A 19 19.42 -4.50 4.69
C GLY A 19 19.55 -3.67 5.97
N ASP A 20 18.56 -3.75 6.85
CA ASP A 20 18.49 -2.90 8.06
C ASP A 20 19.63 -3.15 9.05
N ARG A 21 20.19 -4.38 9.06
CA ARG A 21 21.27 -4.79 9.98
C ARG A 21 22.50 -5.39 9.30
N ALA A 22 22.38 -5.75 8.02
CA ALA A 22 23.44 -6.41 7.27
C ALA A 22 23.21 -6.25 5.77
N ILE A 23 24.25 -6.48 4.97
CA ILE A 23 24.11 -6.60 3.52
C ILE A 23 23.39 -7.91 3.17
N LEU A 24 22.43 -7.82 2.26
CA LEU A 24 21.71 -8.95 1.68
C LEU A 24 22.37 -9.31 0.36
N VAL A 25 22.76 -10.58 0.22
CA VAL A 25 23.45 -11.08 -0.97
C VAL A 25 22.69 -12.29 -1.53
N LYS A 26 22.51 -12.32 -2.86
CA LYS A 26 21.93 -13.46 -3.59
C LYS A 26 22.64 -13.63 -4.92
N CYS A 27 23.30 -14.77 -5.09
CA CYS A 27 23.83 -15.20 -6.39
C CYS A 27 22.77 -16.04 -7.10
N PHE A 28 22.41 -15.66 -8.33
CA PHE A 28 21.43 -16.38 -9.15
C PHE A 28 22.03 -17.59 -9.86
N ALA A 29 23.37 -17.71 -9.89
CA ALA A 29 24.09 -18.90 -10.33
C ALA A 29 24.24 -19.98 -9.23
N GLY A 30 23.73 -19.72 -8.01
CA GLY A 30 23.63 -20.74 -6.96
C GLY A 30 24.77 -20.78 -5.93
N CYS A 31 25.66 -19.79 -5.89
CA CYS A 31 26.74 -19.76 -4.90
C CYS A 31 26.22 -19.64 -3.45
N ASP A 32 26.91 -20.30 -2.52
CA ASP A 32 26.60 -20.21 -1.09
C ASP A 32 26.82 -18.80 -0.54
N ARG A 33 25.88 -18.36 0.30
CA ARG A 33 25.87 -17.02 0.90
C ARG A 33 27.12 -16.75 1.73
N ARG A 34 27.61 -17.73 2.51
CA ARG A 34 28.78 -17.53 3.38
C ARG A 34 30.05 -17.43 2.55
N ALA A 35 30.15 -18.20 1.46
CA ALA A 35 31.26 -18.09 0.51
C ALA A 35 31.31 -16.68 -0.12
N ILE A 36 30.17 -16.15 -0.58
CA ILE A 36 30.06 -14.80 -1.15
C ILE A 36 30.52 -13.75 -0.14
N LEU A 37 30.01 -13.81 1.10
CA LEU A 37 30.39 -12.85 2.15
C LEU A 37 31.88 -12.94 2.52
N ARG A 38 32.48 -14.14 2.47
CA ARG A 38 33.91 -14.35 2.73
C ARG A 38 34.77 -13.68 1.67
N GLU A 39 34.44 -13.87 0.38
CA GLU A 39 35.20 -13.26 -0.71
C GLU A 39 35.01 -11.74 -0.76
N LEU A 40 33.79 -11.24 -0.50
CA LEU A 40 33.55 -9.79 -0.41
C LEU A 40 34.41 -9.10 0.66
N ARG A 41 34.71 -9.77 1.78
CA ARG A 41 35.60 -9.23 2.84
C ARG A 41 37.05 -9.09 2.40
N ARG A 42 37.48 -9.83 1.36
CA ARG A 42 38.85 -9.79 0.84
C ARG A 42 39.06 -8.68 -0.18
N ILE A 43 37.97 -8.08 -0.70
CA ILE A 43 38.06 -7.00 -1.67
C ILE A 43 38.51 -5.72 -0.92
N PRO A 44 39.69 -5.17 -1.22
CA PRO A 44 40.15 -3.95 -0.58
C PRO A 44 39.28 -2.77 -1.04
N LEU A 45 38.58 -2.13 -0.11
CA LEU A 45 37.83 -0.91 -0.37
C LEU A 45 38.81 0.27 -0.44
N ARG A 46 39.08 0.78 -1.65
CA ARG A 46 39.91 1.99 -1.84
C ARG A 46 39.02 3.22 -1.92
N GLY A 47 39.27 4.18 -1.03
CA GLY A 47 38.40 5.33 -0.84
C GLY A 47 37.05 4.87 -0.30
N CYS A 48 36.86 4.92 1.02
CA CYS A 48 35.50 5.01 1.52
C CYS A 48 35.05 6.44 1.23
N PRO A 49 34.24 6.73 0.20
CA PRO A 49 33.42 7.92 0.31
C PRO A 49 32.70 7.81 1.66
N GLU A 50 32.58 8.92 2.39
CA GLU A 50 31.72 9.05 3.56
C GLU A 50 30.53 8.10 3.40
N PRO A 51 30.29 7.17 4.35
CA PRO A 51 29.32 6.11 4.19
C PRO A 51 28.10 6.75 3.57
N PHE A 52 27.70 6.29 2.37
CA PHE A 52 26.51 6.80 1.71
C PHE A 52 25.37 6.51 2.67
N GLN A 53 25.12 7.48 3.55
CA GLN A 53 23.95 7.52 4.37
C GLN A 53 22.89 7.67 3.30
N TYR A 54 22.22 6.56 3.00
CA TYR A 54 20.88 6.63 2.51
C TYR A 54 20.11 7.39 3.61
N ARG A 55 20.21 8.71 3.54
CA ARG A 55 19.25 9.62 4.10
C ARG A 55 18.10 9.44 3.12
N PRO A 56 17.06 8.64 3.42
CA PRO A 56 15.82 8.80 2.68
C PRO A 56 15.59 10.31 2.66
N SER A 57 15.44 10.91 1.48
CA SER A 57 15.17 12.35 1.44
C SER A 57 14.03 12.57 2.43
N ARG A 58 14.29 13.36 3.47
CA ARG A 58 13.30 13.70 4.47
C ARG A 58 12.15 14.32 3.66
N ALA A 59 11.03 13.59 3.61
CA ALA A 59 10.03 13.64 2.57
C ALA A 59 10.56 13.27 1.16
N GLY A 60 10.16 12.09 0.65
CA GLY A 60 9.87 12.01 -0.78
C GLY A 60 8.90 13.14 -1.12
N ASN A 61 8.90 13.65 -2.34
CA ASN A 61 8.12 14.85 -2.71
C ASN A 61 6.58 14.65 -2.71
N TRP A 62 6.07 13.77 -1.85
CA TRP A 62 4.66 13.44 -1.67
C TRP A 62 3.83 14.67 -1.31
N SER A 63 4.40 15.63 -0.58
CA SER A 63 3.69 16.87 -0.22
C SER A 63 3.47 17.77 -1.42
N LYS A 64 4.45 17.90 -2.32
CA LYS A 64 4.28 18.60 -3.61
C LYS A 64 3.29 17.86 -4.50
N ILE A 65 3.45 16.54 -4.66
CA ILE A 65 2.51 15.73 -5.45
C ILE A 65 1.08 15.92 -4.92
N TRP A 66 0.88 15.91 -3.60
CA TRP A 66 -0.44 16.15 -2.98
C TRP A 66 -0.99 17.54 -3.33
N LYS A 67 -0.16 18.59 -3.26
CA LYS A 67 -0.57 19.96 -3.63
C LYS A 67 -0.95 20.11 -5.10
N GLU A 68 -0.33 19.34 -5.98
CA GLU A 68 -0.59 19.34 -7.43
C GLU A 68 -1.85 18.54 -7.81
N THR A 69 -2.50 17.87 -6.85
CA THR A 69 -3.72 17.11 -7.11
C THR A 69 -4.97 17.98 -7.21
N ARG A 70 -5.93 17.51 -7.98
CA ARG A 70 -7.28 18.11 -8.13
C ARG A 70 -8.38 17.15 -7.60
N PRO A 71 -9.62 17.61 -7.41
CA PRO A 71 -10.76 16.74 -7.10
C PRO A 71 -10.93 15.60 -8.13
N LEU A 72 -11.58 14.51 -7.71
CA LEU A 72 -11.83 13.35 -8.59
C LEU A 72 -12.90 13.62 -9.66
N THR A 73 -13.84 14.53 -9.39
CA THR A 73 -14.96 14.83 -10.30
C THR A 73 -14.49 15.22 -11.70
N GLY A 74 -15.06 14.60 -12.73
CA GLY A 74 -14.71 14.78 -14.14
C GLY A 74 -13.34 14.22 -14.51
N THR A 75 -12.79 13.26 -13.75
CA THR A 75 -11.46 12.68 -14.02
C THR A 75 -11.49 11.18 -14.26
N LEU A 76 -10.40 10.66 -14.84
CA LEU A 76 -10.17 9.23 -14.98
C LEU A 76 -10.26 8.47 -13.64
N GLY A 77 -9.90 9.13 -12.53
CA GLY A 77 -10.01 8.52 -11.21
C GLY A 77 -11.46 8.29 -10.77
N GLU A 78 -12.37 9.19 -11.10
CA GLU A 78 -13.80 9.01 -10.86
C GLU A 78 -14.35 7.89 -11.73
N ASN A 79 -14.02 7.88 -13.02
CA ASN A 79 -14.45 6.83 -13.94
C ASN A 79 -13.96 5.44 -13.51
N TYR A 80 -12.73 5.34 -13.03
CA TYR A 80 -12.18 4.09 -12.48
C TYR A 80 -12.98 3.61 -11.27
N LEU A 81 -13.24 4.48 -10.28
CA LEU A 81 -14.02 4.11 -9.09
C LEU A 81 -15.47 3.74 -9.46
N ALA A 82 -16.09 4.50 -10.37
CA ALA A 82 -17.44 4.23 -10.84
C ALA A 82 -17.54 2.87 -11.54
N SER A 83 -16.53 2.47 -12.34
CA SER A 83 -16.47 1.14 -12.96
C SER A 83 -16.46 0.00 -11.94
N ARG A 84 -16.05 0.29 -10.70
CA ARG A 84 -16.02 -0.63 -9.56
C ARG A 84 -17.22 -0.45 -8.61
N GLN A 85 -18.24 0.31 -9.02
CA GLN A 85 -19.41 0.66 -8.21
C GLN A 85 -19.08 1.44 -6.93
N LEU A 86 -17.95 2.13 -6.95
CA LEU A 86 -17.43 2.95 -5.86
C LEU A 86 -17.55 4.43 -6.18
N GLN A 87 -17.72 5.22 -5.14
CA GLN A 87 -17.66 6.67 -5.20
C GLN A 87 -16.78 7.15 -4.04
N ALA A 88 -16.05 8.23 -4.28
CA ALA A 88 -15.28 8.91 -3.27
C ALA A 88 -15.93 10.27 -3.02
N THR A 89 -16.66 10.38 -1.92
CA THR A 89 -17.23 11.67 -1.47
C THR A 89 -16.23 12.47 -0.63
N GLU A 90 -15.03 11.93 -0.40
CA GLU A 90 -14.10 12.44 0.59
C GLU A 90 -12.86 13.11 0.00
N SER A 91 -12.43 14.16 0.68
CA SER A 91 -11.14 14.85 0.45
C SER A 91 -9.90 13.94 0.55
N GLY A 92 -10.07 12.71 1.05
CA GLY A 92 -9.01 11.73 1.21
C GLY A 92 -8.49 11.15 -0.12
N LEU A 93 -9.28 11.21 -1.19
CA LEU A 93 -8.91 10.74 -2.52
C LEU A 93 -8.94 11.91 -3.52
N ARG A 94 -7.84 12.10 -4.25
CA ARG A 94 -7.66 13.16 -5.24
C ARG A 94 -7.07 12.58 -6.52
N PHE A 95 -7.01 13.37 -7.58
CA PHE A 95 -6.49 12.96 -8.88
C PHE A 95 -5.25 13.75 -9.27
N HIS A 96 -4.27 13.08 -9.87
CA HIS A 96 -3.09 13.69 -10.46
C HIS A 96 -2.96 13.27 -11.94
N PRO A 97 -3.08 14.17 -12.92
CA PRO A 97 -3.11 13.81 -14.34
C PRO A 97 -1.75 13.31 -14.89
N ARG A 98 -0.64 13.76 -14.28
CA ARG A 98 0.73 13.42 -14.72
C ARG A 98 1.62 13.05 -13.53
N CYS A 99 1.28 11.99 -12.81
CA CYS A 99 1.95 11.66 -11.55
C CYS A 99 3.32 11.00 -11.82
N PRO A 100 4.43 11.53 -11.27
CA PRO A 100 5.74 10.94 -11.50
C PRO A 100 5.84 9.53 -10.91
N VAL A 101 6.35 8.60 -11.71
CA VAL A 101 6.69 7.24 -11.31
C VAL A 101 8.11 6.91 -11.76
N ASN A 102 8.85 6.16 -10.93
CA ASN A 102 10.27 5.81 -11.07
C ASN A 102 11.26 7.00 -10.93
N PRO A 103 12.49 6.74 -10.44
CA PRO A 103 13.53 7.75 -10.38
C PRO A 103 14.04 8.12 -11.77
N LYS A 104 14.69 9.29 -11.87
CA LYS A 104 15.42 9.69 -13.07
C LYS A 104 16.52 8.66 -13.41
N PRO A 105 16.82 8.42 -14.70
CA PRO A 105 16.23 9.05 -15.89
C PRO A 105 14.92 8.38 -16.39
N PHE A 106 14.48 7.29 -15.76
CA PHE A 106 13.34 6.48 -16.22
C PHE A 106 11.96 6.99 -15.75
N THR A 107 11.86 8.27 -15.38
CA THR A 107 10.64 8.83 -14.83
C THR A 107 9.56 8.91 -15.91
N THR A 108 8.41 8.28 -15.67
CA THR A 108 7.21 8.44 -16.50
C THR A 108 6.10 9.14 -15.71
N TYR A 109 5.04 9.56 -16.39
CA TYR A 109 4.00 10.42 -15.82
C TYR A 109 2.56 9.94 -16.11
N PRO A 110 2.19 8.70 -15.75
CA PRO A 110 0.81 8.23 -15.86
C PRO A 110 -0.15 9.02 -14.96
N ALA A 111 -1.43 9.02 -15.30
CA ALA A 111 -2.49 9.51 -14.43
C ALA A 111 -2.57 8.65 -13.16
N ALA A 112 -2.98 9.23 -12.02
CA ALA A 112 -3.11 8.49 -10.78
C ALA A 112 -4.22 9.03 -9.87
N ILE A 113 -4.87 8.12 -9.16
CA ILE A 113 -5.57 8.44 -7.91
C ILE A 113 -4.53 8.56 -6.81
N ILE A 114 -4.60 9.65 -6.06
CA ILE A 114 -3.74 9.94 -4.92
C ILE A 114 -4.58 9.87 -3.65
N ALA A 115 -4.26 8.94 -2.78
CA ALA A 115 -4.89 8.80 -1.48
C ALA A 115 -4.02 9.39 -0.38
N ALA A 116 -4.62 10.22 0.46
CA ALA A 116 -3.98 10.79 1.64
C ALA A 116 -3.85 9.74 2.74
N VAL A 117 -2.63 9.50 3.21
CA VAL A 117 -2.38 8.70 4.41
C VAL A 117 -2.25 9.65 5.59
N ARG A 118 -3.19 9.58 6.53
CA ARG A 118 -3.28 10.51 7.66
C ARG A 118 -3.06 9.82 8.99
N SER A 119 -2.20 10.41 9.81
CA SER A 119 -2.12 10.16 11.25
C SER A 119 -2.88 11.26 12.01
N ASP A 120 -2.87 11.19 13.33
CA ASP A 120 -3.45 12.22 14.19
C ASP A 120 -2.70 13.57 14.06
N ASN A 121 -1.46 13.54 13.57
CA ASN A 121 -0.64 14.72 13.29
C ASN A 121 -0.81 15.25 11.85
N GLY A 122 -1.74 14.70 11.07
CA GLY A 122 -2.04 15.15 9.71
C GLY A 122 -1.54 14.22 8.61
N LEU A 123 -1.27 14.78 7.43
CA LEU A 123 -0.86 14.03 6.24
C LEU A 123 0.61 13.60 6.38
N VAL A 124 0.88 12.30 6.33
CA VAL A 124 2.23 11.72 6.55
C VAL A 124 2.80 10.98 5.34
N ALA A 125 1.93 10.57 4.42
CA ALA A 125 2.30 9.89 3.18
C ALA A 125 1.16 10.03 2.16
N ILE A 126 1.45 9.65 0.92
CA ILE A 126 0.42 9.43 -0.11
C ILE A 126 0.52 8.00 -0.64
N HIS A 127 -0.61 7.47 -1.08
CA HIS A 127 -0.66 6.26 -1.89
C HIS A 127 -1.13 6.60 -3.30
N ARG A 128 -0.45 6.07 -4.30
CA ARG A 128 -0.70 6.36 -5.71
C ARG A 128 -1.20 5.09 -6.37
N THR A 129 -2.38 5.15 -6.95
CA THR A 129 -2.92 4.11 -7.84
C THR A 129 -2.87 4.66 -9.26
N PHE A 130 -1.92 4.16 -10.04
CA PHE A 130 -1.72 4.60 -11.42
C PHE A 130 -2.77 4.00 -12.34
N LEU A 131 -3.29 4.82 -13.25
CA LEU A 131 -4.39 4.48 -14.14
C LEU A 131 -3.94 4.60 -15.60
N ASP A 132 -4.53 3.76 -16.42
CA ASP A 132 -4.38 3.76 -17.87
C ASP A 132 -5.54 4.54 -18.50
N PRO A 133 -5.26 5.63 -19.24
CA PRO A 133 -6.30 6.46 -19.87
C PRO A 133 -7.06 5.75 -20.98
N GLU A 134 -6.49 4.72 -21.62
CA GLU A 134 -7.14 4.00 -22.72
C GLU A 134 -8.15 2.98 -22.19
N THR A 135 -7.80 2.28 -21.12
CA THR A 135 -8.63 1.20 -20.56
C THR A 135 -9.50 1.65 -19.39
N ASN A 136 -9.22 2.83 -18.81
CA ASN A 136 -9.86 3.29 -17.57
C ASN A 136 -9.68 2.28 -16.41
N GLN A 137 -8.58 1.53 -16.44
CA GLN A 137 -8.21 0.52 -15.44
C GLN A 137 -6.87 0.88 -14.79
N ILE A 138 -6.44 0.04 -13.85
CA ILE A 138 -5.10 0.13 -13.26
C ILE A 138 -4.04 0.03 -14.38
N ALA A 139 -3.07 0.95 -14.36
CA ALA A 139 -2.00 1.00 -15.35
C ALA A 139 -1.17 -0.29 -15.39
N ARG A 140 -0.81 -0.74 -16.60
CA ARG A 140 0.05 -1.91 -16.84
C ARG A 140 1.53 -1.57 -16.64
N ILE A 141 1.88 -1.17 -15.42
CA ILE A 141 3.27 -0.89 -15.00
C ILE A 141 3.65 -1.79 -13.83
N ASP A 142 4.95 -2.01 -13.61
CA ASP A 142 5.42 -2.70 -12.41
C ASP A 142 4.87 -1.99 -11.17
N LYS A 143 4.28 -2.73 -10.23
CA LYS A 143 3.70 -2.20 -8.98
C LYS A 143 2.87 -0.93 -9.20
N PRO A 144 1.67 -1.00 -9.77
CA PRO A 144 0.88 0.17 -10.13
C PRO A 144 0.20 0.84 -8.91
N LYS A 145 0.31 0.24 -7.73
CA LYS A 145 -0.09 0.80 -6.44
C LYS A 145 1.16 1.05 -5.60
N ARG A 146 1.48 2.31 -5.29
CA ARG A 146 2.74 2.68 -4.60
C ARG A 146 2.54 3.78 -3.56
N ALA A 147 3.04 3.54 -2.35
CA ALA A 147 3.18 4.59 -1.34
C ALA A 147 4.39 5.50 -1.60
N LEU A 148 4.32 6.75 -1.13
CA LEU A 148 5.45 7.66 -0.93
C LEU A 148 5.33 8.33 0.43
N GLY A 149 6.44 8.38 1.17
CA GLY A 149 6.46 8.86 2.55
C GLY A 149 6.52 7.69 3.54
N GLN A 150 6.44 8.02 4.82
CA GLN A 150 6.48 7.05 5.91
C GLN A 150 5.09 7.01 6.54
N PRO A 151 4.26 6.01 6.19
CA PRO A 151 2.87 6.05 6.60
C PRO A 151 2.72 5.77 8.10
N GLY A 152 3.67 5.08 8.76
CA GLY A 152 3.69 4.88 10.21
C GLY A 152 2.35 4.35 10.74
N ALA A 153 1.79 5.06 11.73
CA ALA A 153 0.47 4.78 12.28
C ALA A 153 -0.71 5.39 11.49
N GLY A 154 -0.45 6.03 10.35
CA GLY A 154 -1.46 6.64 9.51
C GLY A 154 -2.16 5.65 8.57
N ALA A 155 -3.38 5.97 8.18
CA ALA A 155 -4.19 5.20 7.23
C ALA A 155 -4.88 6.12 6.23
N VAL A 156 -5.40 5.56 5.13
CA VAL A 156 -6.32 6.31 4.27
C VAL A 156 -7.68 6.28 4.95
N ARG A 157 -8.12 7.41 5.50
CA ARG A 157 -9.37 7.53 6.25
C ARG A 157 -10.52 7.76 5.26
N LEU A 158 -11.47 6.81 5.17
CA LEU A 158 -12.60 6.82 4.25
C LEU A 158 -13.89 6.39 5.00
N GLY A 159 -15.05 6.62 4.38
CA GLY A 159 -16.38 6.25 4.89
C GLY A 159 -16.96 7.19 5.96
N GLY A 160 -16.39 8.39 6.14
CA GLY A 160 -16.97 9.49 6.89
C GLY A 160 -16.39 9.65 8.29
N LYS A 161 -17.15 10.35 9.14
CA LYS A 161 -16.79 10.61 10.54
C LYS A 161 -16.85 9.31 11.33
N VAL A 162 -15.79 9.02 12.08
CA VAL A 162 -15.72 7.87 12.99
C VAL A 162 -16.44 8.18 14.29
N THR A 163 -17.50 7.45 14.60
CA THR A 163 -18.27 7.56 15.86
C THR A 163 -18.62 6.16 16.38
N GLY A 164 -17.89 5.68 17.40
CA GLY A 164 -18.13 4.36 18.00
C GLY A 164 -17.63 3.18 17.17
N GLN A 165 -17.82 3.23 15.85
CA GLN A 165 -17.51 2.13 14.93
C GLN A 165 -16.48 2.55 13.87
N LEU A 166 -15.55 1.65 13.57
CA LEU A 166 -14.55 1.82 12.52
C LEU A 166 -14.24 0.47 11.85
N GLY A 167 -14.12 0.47 10.53
CA GLY A 167 -13.56 -0.61 9.74
C GLY A 167 -12.09 -0.39 9.39
N LEU A 168 -11.32 -1.47 9.29
CA LEU A 168 -10.02 -1.50 8.64
C LEU A 168 -10.07 -2.51 7.49
N ALA A 169 -9.56 -2.10 6.33
CA ALA A 169 -9.36 -2.98 5.17
C ALA A 169 -7.94 -2.83 4.61
N GLU A 170 -7.45 -3.82 3.88
CA GLU A 170 -6.11 -3.81 3.28
C GLU A 170 -5.97 -2.71 2.22
N GLY A 171 -6.87 -2.70 1.24
CA GLY A 171 -6.87 -1.77 0.10
C GLY A 171 -7.93 -0.66 0.18
N ILE A 172 -7.76 0.35 -0.68
CA ILE A 172 -8.69 1.49 -0.81
C ILE A 172 -10.05 1.01 -1.35
N GLU A 173 -10.04 0.18 -2.39
CA GLU A 173 -11.26 -0.36 -3.00
C GLU A 173 -12.03 -1.24 -2.03
N SER A 174 -11.33 -2.10 -1.27
CA SER A 174 -11.92 -2.93 -0.21
C SER A 174 -12.51 -2.08 0.91
N ALA A 175 -11.82 -1.02 1.34
CA ALA A 175 -12.32 -0.11 2.36
C ALA A 175 -13.61 0.61 1.93
N LEU A 176 -13.64 1.17 0.71
CA LEU A 176 -14.84 1.81 0.17
C LEU A 176 -15.99 0.81 0.02
N SER A 177 -15.69 -0.41 -0.45
CA SER A 177 -16.70 -1.46 -0.63
C SER A 177 -17.29 -1.91 0.70
N ALA A 178 -16.44 -2.15 1.70
CA ALA A 178 -16.86 -2.50 3.05
C ALA A 178 -17.67 -1.37 3.70
N SER A 179 -17.25 -0.12 3.54
CA SER A 179 -18.01 1.01 4.04
C SER A 179 -19.42 1.07 3.45
N LYS A 180 -19.55 0.88 2.13
CA LYS A 180 -20.84 0.83 1.44
C LYS A 180 -21.71 -0.36 1.87
N LEU A 181 -21.11 -1.53 2.08
CA LEU A 181 -21.84 -2.76 2.42
C LEU A 181 -22.29 -2.84 3.87
N PHE A 182 -21.54 -2.23 4.79
CA PHE A 182 -21.76 -2.37 6.23
C PHE A 182 -22.17 -1.06 6.92
N GLY A 183 -22.16 0.07 6.22
CA GLY A 183 -22.57 1.36 6.78
C GLY A 183 -21.61 1.91 7.84
N VAL A 184 -20.35 1.44 7.86
CA VAL A 184 -19.32 1.89 8.81
C VAL A 184 -18.23 2.67 8.09
N PRO A 185 -17.67 3.74 8.68
CA PRO A 185 -16.44 4.33 8.19
C PRO A 185 -15.35 3.27 8.11
N CYS A 186 -14.58 3.21 7.03
CA CYS A 186 -13.59 2.17 6.85
C CYS A 186 -12.28 2.75 6.33
N TRP A 187 -11.18 2.51 7.03
CA TRP A 187 -9.87 3.02 6.66
C TRP A 187 -9.07 1.95 5.92
N ALA A 188 -8.31 2.35 4.91
CA ALA A 188 -7.38 1.47 4.22
C ALA A 188 -5.99 1.49 4.89
N THR A 189 -5.50 0.32 5.28
CA THR A 189 -4.19 0.14 5.92
C THR A 189 -3.05 0.15 4.91
N LEU A 190 -3.33 -0.08 3.62
CA LEU A 190 -2.36 -0.17 2.53
C LEU A 190 -1.33 -1.29 2.75
N GLY A 191 -1.81 -2.46 3.18
CA GLY A 191 -1.00 -3.64 3.44
C GLY A 191 -1.48 -4.44 4.66
N ASN A 192 -1.44 -5.76 4.54
CA ASN A 192 -1.86 -6.71 5.59
C ASN A 192 -0.96 -6.63 6.85
N GLU A 193 0.30 -6.26 6.69
CA GLU A 193 1.25 -6.09 7.79
C GLU A 193 0.93 -4.86 8.67
N ARG A 194 0.18 -3.88 8.14
CA ARG A 194 -0.06 -2.59 8.79
C ARG A 194 -1.28 -2.56 9.70
N PHE A 195 -2.09 -3.60 9.71
CA PHE A 195 -3.29 -3.71 10.55
C PHE A 195 -3.01 -3.49 12.05
N GLY A 196 -1.83 -3.89 12.54
CA GLY A 196 -1.42 -3.66 13.94
C GLY A 196 -0.74 -2.30 14.19
N SER A 197 -0.49 -1.49 13.16
CA SER A 197 0.25 -0.23 13.30
C SER A 197 -0.64 1.02 13.22
N VAL A 198 -1.81 0.92 12.59
CA VAL A 198 -2.72 2.06 12.41
C VAL A 198 -3.25 2.54 13.77
N SER A 199 -3.14 3.84 14.05
CA SER A 199 -3.72 4.46 15.26
C SER A 199 -5.24 4.44 15.18
N ILE A 200 -5.90 3.87 16.19
CA ILE A 200 -7.37 3.76 16.26
C ILE A 200 -7.90 4.74 17.30
N PRO A 201 -8.81 5.67 16.94
CA PRO A 201 -9.35 6.64 17.89
C PRO A 201 -9.96 5.96 19.13
N ASP A 202 -9.81 6.60 20.28
CA ASP A 202 -10.36 6.10 21.54
C ASP A 202 -11.89 6.08 21.56
N SER A 203 -12.54 6.86 20.70
CA SER A 203 -13.99 6.81 20.52
C SER A 203 -14.49 5.51 19.88
N VAL A 204 -13.60 4.67 19.32
CA VAL A 204 -13.96 3.40 18.69
C VAL A 204 -14.12 2.31 19.75
N THR A 205 -15.35 1.85 19.92
CA THR A 205 -15.76 0.70 20.75
C THR A 205 -16.01 -0.55 19.90
N GLU A 206 -16.22 -0.42 18.59
CA GLU A 206 -16.35 -1.55 17.66
C GLU A 206 -15.42 -1.40 16.46
N LEU A 207 -14.46 -2.32 16.34
CA LEU A 207 -13.49 -2.37 15.26
C LEU A 207 -13.80 -3.54 14.34
N HIS A 208 -14.19 -3.26 13.09
CA HIS A 208 -14.37 -4.27 12.05
C HIS A 208 -13.07 -4.50 11.29
N LEU A 209 -12.66 -5.75 11.15
CA LEU A 209 -11.50 -6.13 10.35
C LEU A 209 -11.99 -6.76 9.05
N PHE A 210 -12.01 -5.98 7.98
CA PHE A 210 -12.32 -6.40 6.62
C PHE A 210 -11.05 -6.94 5.96
N ILE A 211 -10.66 -8.14 6.39
CA ILE A 211 -9.45 -8.82 5.93
C ILE A 211 -9.70 -9.58 4.62
N ASP A 212 -8.64 -9.85 3.87
CA ASP A 212 -8.71 -10.75 2.71
C ASP A 212 -8.94 -12.19 3.16
N ALA A 213 -9.61 -12.99 2.32
CA ALA A 213 -9.89 -14.41 2.60
C ALA A 213 -8.68 -15.30 2.25
N ASP A 214 -7.51 -14.99 2.81
CA ASP A 214 -6.24 -15.70 2.56
C ASP A 214 -5.33 -15.81 3.81
N HIS A 215 -4.09 -16.28 3.63
CA HIS A 215 -3.12 -16.35 4.73
C HIS A 215 -2.69 -14.96 5.25
N GLY A 216 -2.60 -13.97 4.37
CA GLY A 216 -2.27 -12.59 4.71
C GLY A 216 -3.32 -11.98 5.64
N GLY A 217 -4.61 -12.19 5.34
CA GLY A 217 -5.72 -11.74 6.16
C GLY A 217 -5.73 -12.35 7.56
N LYS A 218 -5.43 -13.65 7.70
CA LYS A 218 -5.29 -14.31 9.02
C LYS A 218 -4.18 -13.67 9.86
N LEU A 219 -3.04 -13.36 9.24
CA LEU A 219 -1.95 -12.66 9.92
C LEU A 219 -2.32 -11.21 10.27
N ALA A 220 -3.06 -10.52 9.39
CA ALA A 220 -3.59 -9.18 9.62
C ALA A 220 -4.51 -9.15 10.84
N GLU A 221 -5.43 -10.10 10.96
CA GLU A 221 -6.30 -10.26 12.14
C GLU A 221 -5.47 -10.44 13.41
N LYS A 222 -4.50 -11.37 13.42
CA LYS A 222 -3.66 -11.61 14.60
C LYS A 222 -2.95 -10.34 15.05
N ARG A 223 -2.39 -9.57 14.11
CA ARG A 223 -1.70 -8.30 14.39
C ARG A 223 -2.67 -7.23 14.92
N ALA A 224 -3.83 -7.08 14.30
CA ALA A 224 -4.84 -6.12 14.74
C ALA A 224 -5.34 -6.45 16.14
N ARG A 225 -5.64 -7.71 16.44
CA ARG A 225 -6.07 -8.13 17.78
C ARG A 225 -5.00 -7.87 18.83
N ALA A 226 -3.75 -8.21 18.54
CA ALA A 226 -2.63 -7.97 19.45
C ALA A 226 -2.42 -6.47 19.75
N ALA A 227 -2.64 -5.60 18.76
CA ALA A 227 -2.41 -4.16 18.91
C ALA A 227 -3.61 -3.39 19.49
N HIS A 228 -4.84 -3.79 19.13
CA HIS A 228 -6.03 -2.97 19.35
C HIS A 228 -6.99 -3.52 20.40
N ALA A 229 -6.75 -4.73 20.92
CA ALA A 229 -7.57 -5.29 21.99
C ALA A 229 -7.41 -4.46 23.27
N ARG A 230 -8.53 -4.00 23.81
CA ARG A 230 -8.60 -3.31 25.09
C ARG A 230 -10.00 -3.45 25.69
N VAL A 231 -10.14 -3.16 26.97
CA VAL A 231 -11.44 -3.12 27.65
C VAL A 231 -12.37 -2.13 26.94
N GLY A 232 -13.62 -2.54 26.70
CA GLY A 232 -14.62 -1.71 26.02
C GLY A 232 -14.50 -1.62 24.49
N ARG A 233 -13.53 -2.31 23.86
CA ARG A 233 -13.45 -2.43 22.39
C ARG A 233 -13.68 -3.86 21.93
N ARG A 234 -14.72 -4.07 21.12
CA ARG A 234 -15.00 -5.32 20.42
C ARG A 234 -14.32 -5.33 19.05
N ILE A 235 -13.67 -6.44 18.70
CA ILE A 235 -13.02 -6.64 17.39
C ILE A 235 -13.75 -7.73 16.62
N LEU A 236 -14.38 -7.36 15.51
CA LEU A 236 -15.18 -8.22 14.64
C LEU A 236 -14.47 -8.45 13.30
N THR A 237 -14.01 -9.67 13.05
CA THR A 237 -13.37 -10.02 11.79
C THR A 237 -14.41 -10.43 10.75
N ARG A 238 -14.27 -9.89 9.54
CA ARG A 238 -15.18 -10.11 8.41
C ARG A 238 -14.33 -10.42 7.16
N PRO A 239 -14.04 -11.69 6.86
CA PRO A 239 -13.51 -12.08 5.56
C PRO A 239 -14.63 -12.11 4.50
N PRO A 240 -14.30 -11.92 3.22
CA PRO A 240 -15.19 -12.28 2.12
C PRO A 240 -15.67 -13.74 2.21
N PRO A 241 -16.89 -14.04 1.73
CA PRO A 241 -17.47 -15.39 1.84
C PRO A 241 -16.73 -16.42 0.98
N ILE A 242 -16.07 -15.98 -0.10
CA ILE A 242 -15.34 -16.84 -1.03
C ILE A 242 -13.83 -16.57 -0.89
N SER A 243 -13.05 -17.64 -0.76
CA SER A 243 -11.59 -17.56 -0.67
C SER A 243 -10.99 -16.90 -1.91
N GLY A 244 -10.00 -16.03 -1.71
CA GLY A 244 -9.32 -15.32 -2.80
C GLY A 244 -10.07 -14.12 -3.38
N GLN A 245 -11.30 -13.82 -2.91
CA GLN A 245 -11.97 -12.56 -3.23
C GLN A 245 -11.57 -11.45 -2.28
N ASP A 246 -11.71 -10.20 -2.74
CA ASP A 246 -11.71 -9.01 -1.90
C ASP A 246 -13.15 -8.48 -1.66
N TRP A 247 -13.29 -7.43 -0.85
CA TRP A 247 -14.60 -6.84 -0.56
C TRP A 247 -15.23 -6.10 -1.75
N ASN A 248 -14.43 -5.69 -2.74
CA ASN A 248 -14.95 -5.11 -3.98
C ASN A 248 -15.58 -6.17 -4.87
N ASP A 249 -14.99 -7.37 -4.97
CA ASP A 249 -15.60 -8.51 -5.67
C ASP A 249 -16.99 -8.83 -5.09
N VAL A 250 -17.10 -8.87 -3.75
CA VAL A 250 -18.37 -9.12 -3.04
C VAL A 250 -19.41 -8.05 -3.35
N LEU A 251 -19.01 -6.77 -3.35
CA LEU A 251 -19.91 -5.67 -3.69
C LEU A 251 -20.44 -5.81 -5.12
N MET A 252 -19.55 -6.09 -6.08
CA MET A 252 -19.90 -6.22 -7.48
C MET A 252 -20.88 -7.37 -7.73
N VAL A 253 -20.69 -8.52 -7.06
CA VAL A 253 -21.61 -9.67 -7.14
C VAL A 253 -22.99 -9.32 -6.58
N ARG A 254 -23.05 -8.71 -5.39
CA ARG A 254 -24.33 -8.36 -4.74
C ARG A 254 -25.16 -7.39 -5.58
N LEU A 255 -24.51 -6.40 -6.19
CA LEU A 255 -25.20 -5.42 -7.04
C LEU A 255 -25.74 -6.06 -8.33
N ARG A 256 -24.98 -6.97 -8.96
CA ARG A 256 -25.49 -7.72 -10.12
C ARG A 256 -26.71 -8.57 -9.79
N GLN A 257 -26.70 -9.24 -8.63
CA GLN A 257 -27.85 -10.03 -8.17
C GLN A 257 -29.08 -9.16 -7.86
N SER A 258 -28.87 -7.97 -7.30
CA SER A 258 -29.96 -7.03 -7.00
C SER A 258 -30.58 -6.46 -8.26
N CYS A 259 -29.79 -6.15 -9.29
CA CYS A 259 -30.31 -5.68 -10.59
C CYS A 259 -30.99 -6.79 -11.41
N ALA A 260 -30.63 -8.06 -11.21
CA ALA A 260 -31.25 -9.19 -11.90
C ALA A 260 -32.58 -9.65 -11.26
N ALA A 261 -32.88 -9.16 -10.06
CA ALA A 261 -34.10 -9.47 -9.31
C ALA A 261 -35.21 -8.41 -9.47
N VAL A 262 -34.97 -7.39 -10.29
CA VAL A 262 -35.90 -6.30 -10.66
C VAL A 262 -36.24 -6.44 -12.13
#